data_AF-A0A9D9T4U0-F1
#
_entry.id   AF-A0A9D9T4U0-F1
#
_cell.length_a   1.000
_cell.length_b   1.000
_cell.length_c   1.000
_cell.angle_alpha   90.00
_cell.angle_beta   90.00
_cell.angle_gamma   90.00
#
_symmetry.space_group_name_H-M   'P 1'
#
loop_
_entity.id
_entity.type
_entity.pdbx_description
1 polymer ?
#
loop_
_entity_poly.entity_id
_entity_poly.type
_entity_poly.pdbx_seq_one_letter_code
_entity_poly.pdbx_strand_id
1 'polypeptide(L)'
;MRRTHLLLLLVVFVSLTSCIEHQKKRESEEKKAASSTLRQRHYSTVRVYSGTIPCADCAGIIQKLVLKGDSIGIYRLTETYKDSGEDGDATIISSGEWKLMKENNSQQLYLSQGHLQDSSRIMRYEYQPTVLHQLELDGYEIESKFSYTLRLDKKQ
;
A
#
# COMPACT_ATOMS: atom_id res chain seq x y z
N MET A 1 -66.35 4.29 54.60
CA MET A 1 -66.58 4.91 53.27
C MET A 1 -65.39 4.60 52.38
N ARG A 2 -65.64 4.10 51.15
CA ARG A 2 -64.79 4.03 49.93
C ARG A 2 -63.35 3.46 50.07
N ARG A 3 -63.06 2.23 49.60
CA ARG A 3 -62.65 1.84 48.20
C ARG A 3 -61.33 2.52 47.76
N THR A 4 -60.26 1.91 47.26
CA THR A 4 -59.83 0.53 46.88
C THR A 4 -58.39 0.65 46.33
N HIS A 5 -57.77 -0.49 45.96
CA HIS A 5 -56.52 -0.70 45.16
C HIS A 5 -55.33 -1.17 46.02
N LEU A 6 -55.12 -2.47 46.28
CA LEU A 6 -55.05 -3.66 45.40
C LEU A 6 -53.81 -3.63 44.47
N LEU A 7 -52.82 -4.49 44.81
CA LEU A 7 -51.77 -5.07 43.95
C LEU A 7 -50.70 -4.06 43.45
N LEU A 8 -49.40 -4.35 43.26
CA LEU A 8 -48.71 -5.60 42.95
C LEU A 8 -47.18 -5.34 43.11
N LEU A 9 -46.46 -6.35 43.63
CA LEU A 9 -45.06 -6.77 43.34
C LEU A 9 -44.09 -5.84 42.57
N LEU A 10 -42.88 -5.66 43.12
CA LEU A 10 -41.60 -5.54 42.37
C LEU A 10 -40.44 -5.65 43.39
N VAL A 11 -40.02 -6.87 43.76
CA VAL A 11 -38.95 -7.68 43.13
C VAL A 11 -37.64 -6.91 42.98
N VAL A 12 -36.82 -7.06 44.02
CA VAL A 12 -35.35 -7.02 44.00
C VAL A 12 -34.84 -8.10 43.04
N PHE A 13 -33.92 -7.79 42.12
CA PHE A 13 -32.69 -8.58 41.87
C PHE A 13 -31.80 -7.93 40.79
N VAL A 14 -30.68 -7.43 41.29
CA VAL A 14 -29.31 -7.34 40.74
C VAL A 14 -29.08 -7.82 39.29
N SER A 15 -28.62 -6.86 38.48
CA SER A 15 -27.49 -6.90 37.55
C SER A 15 -26.95 -8.26 37.10
N LEU A 16 -26.92 -8.52 35.79
CA LEU A 16 -25.72 -8.88 35.02
C LEU A 16 -26.07 -8.84 33.52
N THR A 17 -25.63 -7.78 32.85
CA THR A 17 -25.60 -7.66 31.39
C THR A 17 -24.53 -8.58 30.83
N SER A 18 -24.92 -9.62 30.09
CA SER A 18 -24.00 -10.40 29.26
C SER A 18 -24.39 -10.19 27.80
N CYS A 19 -23.67 -9.29 27.13
CA CYS A 19 -23.63 -9.23 25.67
C CYS A 19 -22.44 -10.08 25.22
N ILE A 20 -22.69 -11.22 24.58
CA ILE A 20 -21.69 -11.93 23.78
C ILE A 20 -21.67 -11.22 22.41
N GLU A 21 -20.90 -10.14 22.32
CA GLU A 21 -20.57 -9.50 21.05
C GLU A 21 -19.32 -10.20 20.49
N HIS A 22 -19.49 -10.85 19.35
CA HIS A 22 -18.50 -11.67 18.68
C HIS A 22 -17.26 -10.84 18.27
N GLN A 23 -16.07 -11.29 18.69
CA GLN A 23 -14.78 -10.64 18.46
C GLN A 23 -14.43 -10.54 16.96
N LYS A 24 -14.68 -9.38 16.34
CA LYS A 24 -14.13 -9.01 15.01
C LYS A 24 -13.24 -7.75 15.06
N LYS A 25 -12.56 -7.49 16.19
CA LYS A 25 -11.80 -6.23 16.39
C LYS A 25 -10.29 -6.34 16.56
N ARG A 26 -9.73 -7.50 16.93
CA ARG A 26 -8.29 -7.57 17.28
C ARG A 26 -7.35 -7.47 16.07
N GLU A 27 -7.77 -7.95 14.89
CA GLU A 27 -6.89 -8.00 13.72
C GLU A 27 -6.71 -6.63 13.02
N SER A 28 -7.62 -5.69 13.26
CA SER A 28 -7.61 -4.35 12.63
C SER A 28 -6.72 -3.35 13.37
N GLU A 29 -6.56 -3.49 14.70
CA GLU A 29 -5.79 -2.53 15.50
C GLU A 29 -4.28 -2.71 15.32
N GLU A 30 -3.79 -3.95 15.20
CA GLU A 30 -2.37 -4.25 15.04
C GLU A 30 -1.84 -3.82 13.65
N LYS A 31 -2.61 -4.07 12.59
CA LYS A 31 -2.27 -3.64 11.22
C LYS A 31 -2.26 -2.12 11.07
N LYS A 32 -3.20 -1.43 11.72
CA LYS A 32 -3.32 0.03 11.67
C LYS A 32 -2.23 0.75 12.48
N ALA A 33 -1.80 0.17 13.60
CA ALA A 33 -0.72 0.71 14.42
C ALA A 33 0.67 0.55 13.76
N ALA A 34 0.93 -0.58 13.11
CA ALA A 34 2.20 -0.81 12.40
C ALA A 34 2.37 0.14 11.19
N SER A 35 1.26 0.45 10.51
CA SER A 35 1.30 1.28 9.30
C SER A 35 1.22 2.79 9.59
N SER A 36 0.54 3.21 10.67
CA SER A 36 0.61 4.59 11.16
C SER A 36 2.04 4.99 11.55
N THR A 37 2.80 4.04 12.10
CA THR A 37 4.20 4.23 12.49
C THR A 37 5.12 4.55 11.31
N LEU A 38 4.88 3.95 10.13
CA LEU A 38 5.67 4.25 8.94
C LEU A 38 5.43 5.68 8.45
N ARG A 39 4.17 6.10 8.35
CA ARG A 39 3.83 7.46 7.90
C ARG A 39 4.33 8.56 8.84
N GLN A 40 4.49 8.27 10.12
CA GLN A 40 5.03 9.22 11.12
C GLN A 40 6.56 9.19 11.22
N ARG A 41 7.25 8.29 10.51
CA ARG A 41 8.70 8.18 10.55
C ARG A 41 9.33 9.37 9.82
N HIS A 42 10.32 10.00 10.45
CA HIS A 42 11.17 10.96 9.77
C HIS A 42 12.18 10.21 8.90
N TYR A 43 11.98 10.24 7.58
CA TYR A 43 12.88 9.60 6.62
C TYR A 43 14.02 10.54 6.28
N SER A 44 15.26 10.08 6.47
CA SER A 44 16.47 10.82 6.12
C SER A 44 16.83 10.73 4.64
N THR A 45 16.38 9.67 3.95
CA THR A 45 16.82 9.37 2.59
C THR A 45 15.65 9.43 1.61
N VAL A 46 15.88 10.12 0.48
CA VAL A 46 14.94 10.19 -0.64
C VAL A 46 15.64 9.76 -1.92
N ARG A 47 15.06 8.80 -2.64
CA ARG A 47 15.53 8.36 -3.97
C ARG A 47 14.43 8.59 -5.00
N VAL A 48 14.80 9.14 -6.15
CA VAL A 48 13.90 9.37 -7.28
C VAL A 48 14.41 8.57 -8.46
N TYR A 49 13.59 7.65 -8.94
CA TYR A 49 13.84 6.87 -10.15
C TYR A 49 12.86 7.26 -11.24
N SER A 50 13.32 7.35 -12.48
CA SER A 50 12.45 7.57 -13.63
C SER A 50 12.81 6.67 -14.81
N GLY A 51 11.85 6.47 -15.69
CA GLY A 51 12.03 5.71 -16.92
C GLY A 51 10.75 5.71 -17.75
N THR A 52 10.85 5.23 -18.98
CA THR A 52 9.68 4.98 -19.84
C THR A 52 9.59 3.49 -20.06
N ILE A 53 8.48 2.89 -19.63
CA ILE A 53 8.22 1.46 -19.83
C ILE A 53 7.22 1.25 -20.97
N PRO A 54 7.21 0.05 -21.58
CA PRO A 54 6.28 -0.30 -22.65
C PRO A 54 4.82 -0.22 -22.19
N CYS A 55 3.96 0.08 -23.15
CA CYS A 55 2.52 0.12 -22.99
C CYS A 55 1.91 -0.76 -24.10
N ALA A 56 0.83 -1.48 -23.78
CA ALA A 56 0.23 -2.39 -24.75
C ALA A 56 -0.51 -1.64 -25.87
N ASP A 57 -1.13 -0.51 -25.53
CA ASP A 57 -2.09 0.23 -26.34
C ASP A 57 -1.86 1.75 -26.29
N CYS A 58 -0.67 2.18 -25.86
CA CYS A 58 -0.28 3.58 -25.82
C CYS A 58 1.21 3.75 -26.19
N ALA A 59 1.68 4.98 -26.38
CA ALA A 59 3.04 5.24 -26.85
C ALA A 59 4.15 4.91 -25.81
N GLY A 60 3.75 4.62 -24.57
CA GLY A 60 4.62 4.28 -23.45
C GLY A 60 4.12 4.87 -22.15
N ILE A 61 4.64 4.37 -21.03
CA ILE A 61 4.29 4.88 -19.70
C ILE A 61 5.54 5.55 -19.11
N ILE A 62 5.50 6.87 -18.97
CA ILE A 62 6.53 7.61 -18.25
C ILE A 62 6.29 7.41 -16.76
N GLN A 63 7.23 6.75 -16.09
CA GLN A 63 7.18 6.48 -14.66
C GLN A 63 8.17 7.37 -13.91
N LYS A 64 7.71 7.89 -12.77
CA LYS A 64 8.55 8.55 -11.77
C LYS A 64 8.23 8.02 -10.37
N LEU A 65 9.17 7.29 -9.80
CA LEU A 65 9.06 6.66 -8.49
C LEU A 65 9.91 7.42 -7.46
N VAL A 66 9.25 7.97 -6.46
CA VAL A 66 9.89 8.58 -5.29
C VAL A 66 9.80 7.61 -4.13
N LEU A 67 10.96 7.18 -3.61
CA LEU A 67 11.08 6.37 -2.39
C LEU A 67 11.60 7.23 -1.24
N LYS A 68 10.92 7.18 -0.11
CA LYS A 68 11.40 7.73 1.17
C LYS A 68 11.69 6.60 2.14
N GLY A 69 12.89 6.57 2.72
CA GLY A 69 13.40 5.52 3.62
C GLY A 69 14.57 4.72 3.04
N ASP A 70 15.15 3.81 3.84
CA ASP A 70 16.37 3.08 3.47
C ASP A 70 16.11 1.64 3.05
N SER A 71 15.43 0.86 3.89
CA SER A 71 15.01 -0.52 3.60
C SER A 71 13.49 -0.72 3.69
N ILE A 72 12.77 0.23 4.26
CA ILE A 72 11.31 0.26 4.37
C ILE A 72 10.85 1.71 4.46
N GLY A 73 9.72 2.04 3.86
CA GLY A 73 9.16 3.38 3.99
C GLY A 73 7.94 3.62 3.12
N ILE A 74 7.78 4.86 2.65
CA ILE A 74 6.67 5.26 1.80
C ILE A 74 7.14 5.63 0.39
N TYR A 75 6.28 5.41 -0.59
CA TYR A 75 6.53 5.79 -1.96
C TYR A 75 5.41 6.65 -2.54
N ARG A 76 5.76 7.35 -3.61
CA ARG A 76 4.82 7.94 -4.56
C ARG A 76 5.28 7.57 -5.96
N LEU A 77 4.40 6.98 -6.74
CA LEU A 77 4.63 6.68 -8.15
C LEU A 77 3.69 7.55 -8.99
N THR A 78 4.24 8.18 -10.02
CA THR A 78 3.48 8.87 -11.06
C THR A 78 3.69 8.11 -12.36
N GLU A 79 2.60 7.78 -13.04
CA GLU A 79 2.56 7.06 -14.31
C GLU A 79 1.79 7.91 -15.31
N THR A 80 2.47 8.41 -16.34
CA THR A 80 1.85 9.15 -17.44
C THR A 80 1.81 8.24 -18.66
N TYR A 81 0.61 7.81 -19.01
CA TYR A 81 0.30 7.01 -20.18
C TYR A 81 0.22 7.95 -21.38
N LYS A 82 1.15 7.78 -22.32
CA LYS A 82 1.31 8.69 -23.46
C LYS A 82 0.35 8.33 -24.58
N ASP A 83 -0.41 9.31 -25.06
CA ASP A 83 -1.38 9.14 -26.16
C ASP A 83 -2.36 7.97 -25.92
N SER A 84 -2.86 7.85 -24.68
CA SER A 84 -3.68 6.72 -24.24
C SER A 84 -5.18 6.85 -24.54
N GLY A 85 -5.62 7.97 -25.12
CA GLY A 85 -7.03 8.22 -25.46
C GLY A 85 -7.20 9.44 -26.36
N GLU A 86 -8.45 9.77 -26.68
CA GLU A 86 -8.81 10.91 -27.55
C GLU A 86 -8.32 12.25 -27.00
N ASP A 87 -8.27 12.38 -25.67
CA ASP A 87 -7.81 13.59 -24.97
C ASP A 87 -6.28 13.62 -24.76
N GLY A 88 -5.53 12.66 -25.31
CA GLY A 88 -4.08 12.56 -25.22
C GLY A 88 -3.59 11.80 -23.98
N ASP A 89 -2.71 12.43 -23.20
CA ASP A 89 -2.03 11.80 -22.06
C ASP A 89 -2.97 11.60 -20.86
N ALA A 90 -2.89 10.44 -20.21
CA ALA A 90 -3.53 10.19 -18.92
C ALA A 90 -2.46 10.03 -17.82
N THR A 91 -2.66 10.66 -16.66
CA THR A 91 -1.74 10.52 -15.52
C THR A 91 -2.43 9.89 -14.32
N ILE A 92 -1.82 8.81 -13.82
CA ILE A 92 -2.24 8.12 -12.60
C ILE A 92 -1.15 8.29 -11.55
N ILE A 93 -1.57 8.46 -10.31
CA ILE A 93 -0.67 8.61 -9.17
C ILE A 93 -1.06 7.59 -8.11
N SER A 94 -0.12 6.72 -7.75
CA SER A 94 -0.26 5.80 -6.64
C SER A 94 0.71 6.15 -5.51
N SER A 95 0.34 5.77 -4.29
CA SER A 95 1.17 6.00 -3.11
C SER A 95 0.89 4.90 -2.10
N GLY A 96 1.88 4.60 -1.27
CA GLY A 96 1.75 3.57 -0.28
C GLY A 96 3.08 3.29 0.39
N GLU A 97 3.24 2.05 0.82
CA GLU A 97 4.42 1.59 1.55
C GLU A 97 5.29 0.70 0.66
N TRP A 98 6.58 0.68 0.97
CA TRP A 98 7.52 -0.20 0.30
C TRP A 98 8.50 -0.82 1.29
N LYS A 99 9.08 -1.95 0.90
CA LYS A 99 10.18 -2.61 1.62
C LYS A 99 11.16 -3.24 0.65
N LEU A 100 12.41 -3.36 1.07
CA LEU A 100 13.37 -4.27 0.48
C LEU A 100 13.20 -5.65 1.12
N MET A 101 13.24 -6.68 0.30
CA MET A 101 13.22 -8.06 0.71
C MET A 101 14.19 -8.87 -0.15
N LYS A 102 14.59 -10.05 0.32
CA LYS A 102 15.42 -10.97 -0.44
C LYS A 102 14.56 -12.14 -0.88
N GLU A 103 14.47 -12.36 -2.18
CA GLU A 103 13.65 -13.42 -2.80
C GLU A 103 14.25 -13.78 -4.16
N ASN A 104 14.11 -15.02 -4.60
CA ASN A 104 14.65 -15.51 -5.89
C ASN A 104 16.14 -15.18 -6.10
N ASN A 105 16.94 -15.24 -5.02
CA ASN A 105 18.36 -14.91 -4.97
C ASN A 105 18.73 -13.44 -5.29
N SER A 106 17.75 -12.54 -5.43
CA SER A 106 17.98 -11.10 -5.63
C SER A 106 17.43 -10.26 -4.46
N GLN A 107 17.90 -9.01 -4.36
CA GLN A 107 17.24 -8.02 -3.51
C GLN A 107 16.11 -7.40 -4.32
N GLN A 108 14.89 -7.41 -3.78
CA GLN A 108 13.71 -6.90 -4.46
C GLN A 108 13.12 -5.71 -3.69
N LEU A 109 12.68 -4.71 -4.44
CA LEU A 109 11.85 -3.61 -3.98
C LEU A 109 10.39 -4.01 -4.19
N TYR A 110 9.65 -4.12 -3.10
CA TYR A 110 8.22 -4.41 -3.09
C TYR A 110 7.44 -3.14 -2.79
N LEU A 111 6.60 -2.69 -3.71
CA LEU A 111 5.67 -1.57 -3.52
C LEU A 111 4.26 -2.11 -3.27
N SER A 112 3.62 -1.62 -2.21
CA SER A 112 2.21 -1.85 -1.90
C SER A 112 1.44 -0.55 -1.96
N GLN A 113 0.49 -0.41 -2.88
CA GLN A 113 -0.46 0.71 -2.84
C GLN A 113 -1.34 0.58 -1.60
N GLY A 114 -1.25 1.57 -0.71
CA GLY A 114 -1.79 1.46 0.65
C GLY A 114 -0.75 0.93 1.64
N HIS A 115 -1.09 -0.14 2.34
CA HIS A 115 -0.26 -0.70 3.42
C HIS A 115 0.38 -2.03 3.02
N LEU A 116 1.51 -2.39 3.62
CA LEU A 116 2.21 -3.65 3.28
C LEU A 116 1.38 -4.91 3.52
N GLN A 117 0.36 -4.86 4.37
CA GLN A 117 -0.50 -6.00 4.72
C GLN A 117 -1.88 -5.96 4.04
N ASP A 118 -2.20 -4.87 3.35
CA ASP A 118 -3.50 -4.62 2.74
C ASP A 118 -3.28 -3.73 1.51
N SER A 119 -2.97 -4.39 0.40
CA SER A 119 -2.57 -3.75 -0.84
C SER A 119 -3.70 -3.79 -1.86
N SER A 120 -4.01 -2.65 -2.47
CA SER A 120 -4.89 -2.64 -3.64
C SER A 120 -4.14 -2.92 -4.94
N ARG A 121 -2.81 -2.78 -4.94
CA ARG A 121 -1.93 -3.02 -6.11
C ARG A 121 -0.49 -3.23 -5.64
N ILE A 122 0.12 -4.30 -6.15
CA ILE A 122 1.51 -4.67 -5.88
C ILE A 122 2.35 -4.42 -7.11
N MET A 123 3.57 -3.90 -6.92
CA MET A 123 4.58 -3.78 -7.96
C MET A 123 5.93 -4.20 -7.40
N ARG A 124 6.72 -4.89 -8.22
CA ARG A 124 7.99 -5.49 -7.80
C ARG A 124 9.09 -5.07 -8.75
N TYR A 125 10.28 -4.86 -8.18
CA TYR A 125 11.47 -4.57 -8.94
C TYR A 125 12.65 -5.35 -8.36
N GLU A 126 13.55 -5.83 -9.21
CA GLU A 126 14.89 -6.11 -8.77
C GLU A 126 15.55 -4.79 -8.39
N TYR A 127 16.12 -4.75 -7.20
CA TYR A 127 16.67 -3.54 -6.61
C TYR A 127 18.19 -3.52 -6.76
N GLN A 128 18.67 -2.52 -7.50
CA GLN A 128 20.04 -2.06 -7.42
C GLN A 128 20.02 -0.56 -7.06
N PRO A 129 21.04 -0.03 -6.36
CA PRO A 129 20.99 1.35 -5.85
C PRO A 129 20.69 2.42 -6.91
N THR A 130 21.15 2.22 -8.15
CA THR A 130 21.02 3.18 -9.26
C THR A 130 20.03 2.76 -10.35
N VAL A 131 19.51 1.53 -10.30
CA VAL A 131 18.64 0.97 -11.33
C VAL A 131 17.63 0.00 -10.73
N LEU A 132 16.38 0.08 -11.21
CA LEU A 132 15.31 -0.84 -10.86
C LEU A 132 14.84 -1.53 -12.13
N HIS A 133 14.81 -2.85 -12.12
CA HIS A 133 14.24 -3.66 -13.20
C HIS A 133 12.89 -4.19 -12.75
N GLN A 134 11.82 -3.84 -13.46
CA GLN A 134 10.48 -4.31 -13.09
C GLN A 134 10.41 -5.82 -13.21
N LEU A 135 9.78 -6.43 -12.23
CA LEU A 135 9.55 -7.87 -12.16
C LEU A 135 8.06 -8.16 -12.36
N GLU A 136 7.78 -9.42 -12.65
CA GLU A 136 6.44 -9.99 -12.56
C GLU A 136 5.94 -9.99 -11.10
N LEU A 137 4.64 -10.24 -10.92
CA LEU A 137 4.01 -10.24 -9.58
C LEU A 137 4.58 -11.33 -8.65
N ASP A 138 5.05 -12.44 -9.22
CA ASP A 138 5.72 -13.53 -8.51
C ASP A 138 7.20 -13.24 -8.19
N GLY A 139 7.74 -12.11 -8.69
CA GLY A 139 9.11 -11.69 -8.43
C GLY A 139 10.15 -12.33 -9.34
N TYR A 140 9.75 -12.92 -10.47
CA TYR A 140 10.67 -13.30 -11.55
C TYR A 140 10.80 -12.18 -12.59
N GLU A 141 11.83 -12.29 -13.44
CA GLU A 141 12.09 -11.34 -14.51
C GLU A 141 10.97 -11.37 -15.56
N ILE A 142 10.65 -10.20 -16.12
CA ILE A 142 9.70 -10.09 -17.23
C ILE A 142 10.39 -10.59 -18.51
N GLU A 143 9.84 -11.64 -19.12
CA GLU A 143 10.31 -12.14 -20.41
C GLU A 143 9.83 -11.23 -21.55
N SER A 144 10.66 -10.26 -21.94
CA SER A 144 10.32 -9.32 -23.01
C SER A 144 11.56 -8.82 -23.76
N LYS A 145 11.36 -8.43 -25.02
CA LYS A 145 12.38 -7.72 -25.80
C LYS A 145 12.46 -6.23 -25.46
N PHE A 146 11.49 -5.72 -24.72
CA PHE A 146 11.41 -4.32 -24.33
C PHE A 146 12.02 -4.06 -22.95
N SER A 147 12.39 -2.81 -22.68
CA SER A 147 13.04 -2.44 -21.42
C SER A 147 12.04 -1.99 -20.36
N TYR A 148 12.00 -2.69 -19.22
CA TYR A 148 11.20 -2.30 -18.04
C TYR A 148 12.11 -1.76 -16.93
N THR A 149 12.84 -0.67 -17.22
CA THR A 149 13.90 -0.17 -16.34
C THR A 149 13.62 1.26 -15.88
N LEU A 150 13.77 1.51 -14.57
CA LEU A 150 13.84 2.84 -13.99
C LEU A 150 15.26 3.13 -13.52
N ARG A 151 15.75 4.35 -13.75
CA ARG A 151 17.10 4.79 -13.37
C ARG A 151 17.03 5.88 -12.31
N LEU A 152 18.01 5.90 -11.42
CA LEU A 152 18.11 6.91 -10.38
C LEU A 152 18.42 8.28 -11.01
N ASP A 153 17.49 9.22 -10.87
CA ASP A 153 17.68 10.62 -11.29
C ASP A 153 18.31 11.46 -10.18
N LYS A 154 17.89 11.21 -8.92
CA LYS A 154 18.31 12.00 -7.76
C LYS A 154 18.29 11.15 -6.49
N LYS A 155 19.33 11.33 -5.66
CA LYS A 155 19.38 10.84 -4.27
C LYS A 155 19.67 12.02 -3.34
N GLN A 156 18.90 12.13 -2.27
CA GLN A 156 19.08 13.11 -1.18
C GLN A 156 19.20 12.34 0.13
#